data_AF-A0A2S5MBR0-F1
#
_entry.id   AF-A0A2S5MBR0-F1
#
_cell.length_a   1.000
_cell.length_b   1.000
_cell.length_c   1.000
_cell.angle_alpha   90.00
_cell.angle_beta   90.00
_cell.angle_gamma   90.00
#
_symmetry.space_group_name_H-M   'P 1'
#
loop_
_entity.id
_entity.type
_entity.pdbx_description
1 polymer ?
#
loop_
_entity_poly.entity_id
_entity_poly.type
_entity_poly.pdbx_seq_one_letter_code
_entity_poly.pdbx_strand_id
1 'polypeptide(L)'
;MRLPENSNEFRTHVLDKLRVYCDAKIWPFEFDQFTRWLSNFDCKIEEYLALHLLDSLIVRSNDMAVASYERLFYGELRQHLIKNSIIESKPLKVWKDQLTHGYLCKSIKFIPVNMGEDGESGHVVYRMLSSFLNTSRYQLSPEEPNPDLKAIVIVDDVLGSGEQFLDFAHEFQLQEKLSNYQVIYCPLMACEDGITLVNQKFQNLKILPAEHIPSSTHLFSEPLLGSFKKDLLNSKADAKAFLEQMKTKYAPRMDDWLGRNDASLCLAFQWGCPNQSPALLYMNRSDYRHNWNQLFQRRSM
;
A
#
# COMPACT_ATOMS: atom_id res chain seq x y z
N MET A 1 3.92 -25.56 14.00
CA MET A 1 2.48 -25.25 13.92
C MET A 1 1.67 -26.55 14.00
N ARG A 2 0.45 -26.50 14.55
CA ARG A 2 -0.52 -27.61 14.64
C ARG A 2 -1.86 -27.15 14.04
N LEU A 3 -2.64 -28.08 13.49
CA LEU A 3 -3.96 -27.75 12.93
C LEU A 3 -5.03 -27.68 14.04
N PRO A 4 -5.71 -26.55 14.26
CA PRO A 4 -6.79 -26.46 15.25
C PRO A 4 -8.03 -27.26 14.84
N GLU A 5 -8.81 -27.71 15.82
CA GLU A 5 -10.04 -28.48 15.59
C GLU A 5 -11.08 -27.69 14.79
N ASN A 6 -11.18 -26.38 15.03
CA ASN A 6 -12.08 -25.46 14.32
C ASN A 6 -11.53 -24.95 12.97
N SER A 7 -10.43 -25.55 12.45
CA SER A 7 -9.82 -25.12 11.18
C SER A 7 -10.78 -25.17 9.98
N ASN A 8 -11.72 -26.12 9.95
CA ASN A 8 -12.74 -26.18 8.90
C ASN A 8 -13.75 -25.03 8.97
N GLU A 9 -14.16 -24.64 10.18
CA GLU A 9 -15.08 -23.50 10.37
C GLU A 9 -14.40 -22.20 9.96
N PHE A 10 -13.14 -22.01 10.36
CA PHE A 10 -12.32 -20.88 9.94
C PHE A 10 -12.18 -20.81 8.42
N ARG A 11 -11.90 -21.95 7.77
CA ARG A 11 -11.84 -22.04 6.30
C ARG A 11 -13.14 -21.58 5.64
N THR A 12 -14.28 -22.09 6.09
CA THR A 12 -15.60 -21.69 5.55
C THR A 12 -15.81 -20.19 5.73
N HIS A 13 -15.54 -19.66 6.92
CA HIS A 13 -15.65 -18.23 7.21
C HIS A 13 -14.82 -17.36 6.25
N VAL A 14 -13.55 -17.69 6.06
CA VAL A 14 -12.65 -16.94 5.17
C VAL A 14 -13.12 -17.03 3.72
N LEU A 15 -13.49 -18.21 3.23
CA LEU A 15 -13.94 -18.37 1.85
C LEU A 15 -15.27 -17.66 1.58
N ASP A 16 -16.21 -17.68 2.52
CA ASP A 16 -17.47 -16.96 2.38
C ASP A 16 -17.26 -15.44 2.37
N LYS A 17 -16.37 -14.92 3.23
CA LYS A 17 -15.95 -13.50 3.20
C LYS A 17 -15.36 -13.12 1.85
N LEU A 18 -14.44 -13.92 1.32
CA LEU A 18 -13.81 -13.68 0.00
C LEU A 18 -14.85 -13.68 -1.11
N ARG A 19 -15.77 -14.65 -1.13
CA ARG A 19 -16.85 -14.73 -2.11
C ARG A 19 -17.73 -13.48 -2.07
N VAL A 20 -18.18 -13.08 -0.88
CA VAL A 20 -18.99 -11.86 -0.70
C VAL A 20 -18.27 -10.63 -1.27
N TYR A 21 -16.99 -10.44 -1.00
CA TYR A 21 -16.24 -9.28 -1.51
C TYR A 21 -16.02 -9.31 -3.02
N CYS A 22 -15.78 -10.49 -3.62
CA CYS A 22 -15.61 -10.63 -5.05
C CYS A 22 -16.95 -10.47 -5.81
N ASP A 23 -18.03 -11.10 -5.31
CA ASP A 23 -19.36 -11.06 -5.93
C ASP A 23 -19.95 -9.64 -5.87
N ALA A 24 -19.76 -8.94 -4.76
CA ALA A 24 -20.16 -7.54 -4.61
C ALA A 24 -19.24 -6.56 -5.37
N LYS A 25 -18.21 -7.06 -6.07
CA LYS A 25 -17.18 -6.26 -6.78
C LYS A 25 -16.50 -5.21 -5.90
N ILE A 26 -16.45 -5.48 -4.59
CA ILE A 26 -15.63 -4.72 -3.62
C ILE A 26 -14.16 -5.04 -3.89
N TRP A 27 -13.83 -6.31 -4.09
CA TRP A 27 -12.50 -6.72 -4.56
C TRP A 27 -12.52 -6.91 -6.07
N PRO A 28 -11.51 -6.38 -6.80
CA PRO A 28 -11.47 -6.41 -8.26
C PRO A 28 -10.96 -7.75 -8.82
N PHE A 29 -11.16 -8.84 -8.08
CA PHE A 29 -10.65 -10.17 -8.39
C PHE A 29 -11.79 -11.17 -8.44
N GLU A 30 -11.59 -12.27 -9.17
CA GLU A 30 -12.55 -13.36 -9.23
C GLU A 30 -12.30 -14.36 -8.10
N PHE A 31 -13.37 -14.83 -7.46
CA PHE A 31 -13.29 -15.77 -6.33
C PHE A 31 -12.48 -17.04 -6.68
N ASP A 32 -12.62 -17.54 -7.91
CA ASP A 32 -11.90 -18.73 -8.40
C ASP A 32 -10.37 -18.55 -8.44
N GLN A 33 -9.86 -17.33 -8.41
CA GLN A 33 -8.43 -17.07 -8.28
C GLN A 33 -7.90 -17.52 -6.91
N PHE A 34 -8.66 -17.25 -5.84
CA PHE A 34 -8.29 -17.61 -4.47
C PHE A 34 -8.35 -19.13 -4.25
N THR A 35 -9.40 -19.79 -4.76
CA THR A 35 -9.54 -21.25 -4.65
C THR A 35 -8.44 -21.99 -5.41
N ARG A 36 -8.09 -21.52 -6.62
CA ARG A 36 -6.94 -22.04 -7.38
C ARG A 36 -5.62 -21.82 -6.66
N TRP A 37 -5.38 -20.65 -6.06
CA TRP A 37 -4.17 -20.43 -5.28
C TRP A 37 -4.10 -21.34 -4.04
N LEU A 38 -5.20 -21.51 -3.30
CA LEU A 38 -5.24 -22.44 -2.16
C LEU A 38 -4.98 -23.90 -2.57
N SER A 39 -5.31 -24.28 -3.80
CA SER A 39 -5.00 -25.62 -4.32
C SER A 39 -3.51 -25.89 -4.47
N ASN A 40 -2.65 -24.88 -4.36
CA ASN A 40 -1.18 -25.04 -4.41
C ASN A 40 -0.60 -25.77 -3.20
N PHE A 41 -1.29 -25.79 -2.06
CA PHE A 41 -0.78 -26.34 -0.81
C PHE A 41 -1.08 -27.83 -0.67
N ASP A 42 -0.12 -28.60 -0.14
CA ASP A 42 -0.21 -30.08 -0.15
C ASP A 42 -0.90 -30.66 1.07
N CYS A 43 -1.00 -29.89 2.14
CA CYS A 43 -1.63 -30.34 3.37
C CYS A 43 -2.45 -29.24 4.06
N LYS A 44 -3.38 -29.68 4.91
CA LYS A 44 -4.34 -28.81 5.59
C LYS A 44 -3.70 -27.73 6.45
N ILE A 45 -2.50 -27.97 6.98
CA ILE A 45 -1.82 -26.98 7.83
C ILE A 45 -1.17 -25.85 7.02
N GLU A 46 -0.67 -26.14 5.81
CA GLU A 46 -0.22 -25.11 4.88
C GLU A 46 -1.40 -24.28 4.37
N GLU A 47 -2.50 -24.94 3.99
CA GLU A 47 -3.75 -24.25 3.63
C GLU A 47 -4.27 -23.39 4.79
N TYR A 48 -4.20 -23.88 6.03
CA TYR A 48 -4.62 -23.14 7.21
C TYR A 48 -3.81 -21.85 7.43
N LEU A 49 -2.48 -21.90 7.30
CA LEU A 49 -1.65 -20.69 7.37
C LEU A 49 -1.93 -19.75 6.18
N ALA A 50 -2.17 -20.30 4.99
CA ALA A 50 -2.56 -19.52 3.82
C ALA A 50 -3.91 -18.81 3.99
N LEU A 51 -4.88 -19.43 4.67
CA LEU A 51 -6.16 -18.79 4.99
C LEU A 51 -5.99 -17.61 5.95
N HIS A 52 -5.02 -17.63 6.87
CA HIS A 52 -4.69 -16.46 7.71
C HIS A 52 -4.12 -15.29 6.91
N LEU A 53 -3.35 -15.58 5.84
CA LEU A 53 -2.91 -14.54 4.89
C LEU A 53 -4.11 -13.90 4.19
N LEU A 54 -5.06 -14.73 3.72
CA LEU A 54 -6.26 -14.25 3.04
C LEU A 54 -7.21 -13.49 3.98
N ASP A 55 -7.36 -13.94 5.22
CA ASP A 55 -8.20 -13.24 6.20
C ASP A 55 -7.64 -11.87 6.58
N SER A 56 -6.30 -11.77 6.62
CA SER A 56 -5.56 -10.53 6.90
C SER A 56 -5.41 -9.63 5.68
N LEU A 57 -5.90 -10.05 4.50
CA LEU A 57 -5.66 -9.35 3.25
C LEU A 57 -6.40 -8.01 3.18
N ILE A 58 -5.64 -6.96 2.89
CA ILE A 58 -6.13 -5.64 2.53
C ILE A 58 -6.09 -5.54 1.01
N VAL A 59 -7.23 -5.25 0.39
CA VAL A 59 -7.33 -5.08 -1.06
C VAL A 59 -7.79 -3.68 -1.39
N ARG A 60 -7.15 -3.03 -2.37
CA ARG A 60 -7.57 -1.74 -2.91
C ARG A 60 -7.73 -1.81 -4.42
N SER A 61 -8.94 -1.51 -4.88
CA SER A 61 -9.24 -1.30 -6.30
C SER A 61 -8.82 0.09 -6.76
N ASN A 62 -8.81 0.31 -8.07
CA ASN A 62 -8.58 1.65 -8.64
C ASN A 62 -9.61 2.65 -8.13
N ASP A 63 -10.88 2.26 -8.07
CA ASP A 63 -11.97 3.13 -7.61
C ASP A 63 -11.83 3.48 -6.12
N MET A 64 -11.43 2.51 -5.29
CA MET A 64 -11.12 2.77 -3.88
C MET A 64 -9.95 3.75 -3.73
N ALA A 65 -8.89 3.57 -4.53
CA ALA A 65 -7.74 4.46 -4.50
C ALA A 65 -8.13 5.90 -4.88
N VAL A 66 -8.88 6.08 -5.97
CA VAL A 66 -9.39 7.39 -6.42
C VAL A 66 -10.25 8.03 -5.34
N ALA A 67 -11.23 7.30 -4.78
CA ALA A 67 -12.12 7.82 -3.75
C ALA A 67 -11.36 8.20 -2.46
N SER A 68 -10.39 7.39 -2.04
CA SER A 68 -9.53 7.69 -0.89
C SER A 68 -8.72 8.97 -1.11
N TYR A 69 -8.17 9.16 -2.32
CA TYR A 69 -7.48 10.39 -2.67
C TYR A 69 -8.38 11.61 -2.79
N GLU A 70 -9.57 11.49 -3.38
CA GLU A 70 -10.55 12.58 -3.41
C GLU A 70 -10.88 13.03 -1.98
N ARG A 71 -11.17 12.09 -1.08
CA ARG A 71 -11.43 12.39 0.34
C ARG A 71 -10.26 13.13 0.97
N LEU A 72 -9.03 12.66 0.75
CA LEU A 72 -7.82 13.29 1.26
C LEU A 72 -7.65 14.71 0.71
N PHE A 73 -7.83 14.89 -0.60
CA PHE A 73 -7.56 16.14 -1.30
C PHE A 73 -8.63 17.20 -1.00
N TYR A 74 -9.88 16.78 -0.84
CA TYR A 74 -11.00 17.65 -0.53
C TYR A 74 -11.12 17.96 0.96
N GLY A 75 -10.55 17.10 1.81
CA GLY A 75 -10.49 17.26 3.26
C GLY A 75 -9.14 17.81 3.72
N GLU A 76 -8.28 16.91 4.19
CA GLU A 76 -7.08 17.23 4.98
C GLU A 76 -6.06 18.06 4.19
N LEU A 77 -5.79 17.73 2.93
CA LEU A 77 -4.87 18.50 2.10
C LEU A 77 -5.36 19.94 1.93
N ARG A 78 -6.63 20.12 1.52
CA ARG A 78 -7.25 21.44 1.37
C ARG A 78 -7.19 22.24 2.66
N GLN A 79 -7.52 21.63 3.80
CA GLN A 79 -7.45 22.29 5.10
C GLN A 79 -6.02 22.71 5.46
N HIS A 80 -5.03 21.84 5.21
CA HIS A 80 -3.62 22.15 5.43
C HIS A 80 -3.16 23.33 4.55
N LEU A 81 -3.53 23.35 3.28
CA LEU A 81 -3.20 24.43 2.35
C LEU A 81 -3.82 25.77 2.77
N ILE A 82 -5.07 25.77 3.25
CA ILE A 82 -5.76 26.98 3.77
C ILE A 82 -5.08 27.48 5.05
N LYS A 83 -4.80 26.57 6.00
CA LYS A 83 -4.18 26.92 7.28
C LYS A 83 -2.81 27.60 7.10
N ASN A 84 -2.08 27.22 6.06
CA ASN A 84 -0.77 27.79 5.72
C ASN A 84 -0.85 28.92 4.68
N SER A 85 -2.04 29.48 4.42
CA SER A 85 -2.24 30.60 3.49
C SER A 85 -1.71 30.37 2.07
N ILE A 86 -1.64 29.10 1.65
CA ILE A 86 -1.23 28.72 0.28
C ILE A 86 -2.39 28.95 -0.69
N ILE A 87 -3.61 28.67 -0.23
CA ILE A 87 -4.86 28.91 -0.97
C ILE A 87 -5.87 29.65 -0.10
N GLU A 88 -6.80 30.35 -0.75
CA GLU A 88 -7.94 30.98 -0.09
C GLU A 88 -9.00 29.96 0.33
N SER A 89 -9.69 30.23 1.44
CA SER A 89 -10.84 29.42 1.86
C SER A 89 -12.05 29.70 0.96
N LYS A 90 -12.26 28.86 -0.05
CA LYS A 90 -13.40 28.92 -0.99
C LYS A 90 -14.33 27.72 -0.84
N PRO A 91 -15.61 27.79 -1.24
CA PRO A 91 -16.51 26.63 -1.21
C PRO A 91 -15.91 25.40 -1.89
N LEU A 92 -16.24 24.19 -1.39
CA LEU A 92 -15.66 22.94 -1.91
C LEU A 92 -15.84 22.77 -3.42
N LYS A 93 -16.99 23.19 -3.97
CA LYS A 93 -17.24 23.15 -5.42
C LYS A 93 -16.20 23.94 -6.21
N VAL A 94 -15.76 25.10 -5.71
CA VAL A 94 -14.73 25.92 -6.35
C VAL A 94 -13.36 25.25 -6.25
N TRP A 95 -13.05 24.62 -5.12
CA TRP A 95 -11.81 23.85 -4.97
C TRP A 95 -11.73 22.69 -5.96
N LYS A 96 -12.81 21.91 -6.11
CA LYS A 96 -12.87 20.82 -7.09
C LYS A 96 -12.63 21.34 -8.51
N ASP A 97 -13.35 22.39 -8.88
CA ASP A 97 -13.23 23.04 -10.19
C ASP A 97 -11.79 23.53 -10.47
N GLN A 98 -11.13 24.14 -9.47
CA GLN A 98 -9.74 24.57 -9.57
C GLN A 98 -8.78 23.40 -9.82
N LEU A 99 -8.95 22.27 -9.11
CA LEU A 99 -8.12 21.08 -9.29
C LEU A 99 -8.34 20.44 -10.67
N THR A 100 -9.58 20.35 -11.14
CA THR A 100 -9.90 19.72 -12.43
C THR A 100 -9.43 20.56 -13.62
N HIS A 101 -9.40 21.89 -13.50
CA HIS A 101 -9.00 22.79 -14.60
C HIS A 101 -7.57 23.35 -14.48
N GLY A 102 -6.86 23.04 -13.39
CA GLY A 102 -5.46 23.48 -13.23
C GLY A 102 -5.30 24.93 -12.79
N TYR A 103 -6.31 25.56 -12.18
CA TYR A 103 -6.27 27.00 -11.89
C TYR A 103 -5.26 27.39 -10.81
N LEU A 104 -4.80 26.44 -10.01
CA LEU A 104 -3.78 26.67 -8.97
C LEU A 104 -2.40 26.12 -9.37
N CYS A 105 -2.21 25.73 -10.63
CA CYS A 105 -0.96 25.08 -11.08
C CYS A 105 0.29 25.96 -10.91
N LYS A 106 0.13 27.29 -10.77
CA LYS A 106 1.22 28.19 -10.44
C LYS A 106 1.63 28.11 -8.98
N SER A 107 0.69 27.89 -8.05
CA SER A 107 0.97 27.90 -6.61
C SER A 107 1.19 26.51 -6.01
N ILE A 108 0.62 25.48 -6.63
CA ILE A 108 0.72 24.09 -6.16
C ILE A 108 1.18 23.24 -7.33
N LYS A 109 2.15 22.37 -7.07
CA LYS A 109 2.59 21.33 -7.99
C LYS A 109 2.54 19.97 -7.34
N PHE A 110 2.41 18.94 -8.16
CA PHE A 110 2.33 17.54 -7.75
C PHE A 110 3.45 16.75 -8.41
N ILE A 111 3.97 15.77 -7.67
CA ILE A 111 4.99 14.85 -8.19
C ILE A 111 4.73 13.44 -7.63
N PRO A 112 4.72 12.40 -8.47
CA PRO A 112 4.74 11.03 -7.97
C PRO A 112 6.12 10.67 -7.42
N VAL A 113 6.16 9.83 -6.39
CA VAL A 113 7.39 9.12 -6.02
C VAL A 113 7.79 8.22 -7.19
N ASN A 114 9.00 8.42 -7.71
CA ASN A 114 9.54 7.66 -8.84
C ASN A 114 11.05 7.48 -8.64
N MET A 115 11.55 6.25 -8.83
CA MET A 115 12.97 5.87 -8.68
C MET A 115 13.61 5.42 -10.01
N GLY A 116 13.05 5.83 -11.16
CA GLY A 116 13.74 5.78 -12.45
C GLY A 116 13.75 4.44 -13.17
N GLU A 117 13.84 3.30 -12.49
CA GLU A 117 13.88 1.99 -13.16
C GLU A 117 12.88 0.96 -12.61
N ASP A 118 12.48 1.05 -11.33
CA ASP A 118 11.62 0.03 -10.70
C ASP A 118 10.44 0.63 -9.88
N GLY A 119 9.99 1.83 -10.27
CA GLY A 119 9.17 2.75 -9.47
C GLY A 119 7.91 3.28 -10.16
N GLU A 120 7.35 2.57 -11.14
CA GLU A 120 6.19 3.03 -11.96
C GLU A 120 4.90 3.31 -11.18
N SER A 121 4.93 2.99 -9.91
CA SER A 121 3.76 2.79 -9.10
C SER A 121 3.13 4.08 -8.61
N GLY A 122 3.97 5.05 -8.25
CA GLY A 122 3.55 6.42 -7.99
C GLY A 122 2.97 7.05 -9.26
N HIS A 123 3.52 6.73 -10.44
CA HIS A 123 2.96 7.18 -11.73
C HIS A 123 1.61 6.54 -12.05
N VAL A 124 1.44 5.25 -11.77
CA VAL A 124 0.15 4.56 -11.91
C VAL A 124 -0.91 5.27 -11.07
N VAL A 125 -0.62 5.53 -9.79
CA VAL A 125 -1.51 6.28 -8.90
C VAL A 125 -1.72 7.71 -9.42
N TYR A 126 -0.67 8.42 -9.82
CA TYR A 126 -0.79 9.78 -10.31
C TYR A 126 -1.67 9.87 -11.56
N ARG A 127 -1.57 8.89 -12.48
CA ARG A 127 -2.47 8.77 -13.63
C ARG A 127 -3.92 8.56 -13.20
N MET A 128 -4.19 7.76 -12.16
CA MET A 128 -5.55 7.58 -11.64
C MET A 128 -6.17 8.89 -11.14
N LEU A 129 -5.34 9.80 -10.59
CA LEU A 129 -5.81 11.11 -10.12
C LEU A 129 -6.33 11.99 -11.26
N SER A 130 -6.01 11.69 -12.53
CA SER A 130 -6.48 12.46 -13.69
C SER A 130 -8.01 12.56 -13.79
N SER A 131 -8.73 11.64 -13.14
CA SER A 131 -10.19 11.65 -13.02
C SER A 131 -10.75 12.89 -12.30
N PHE A 132 -9.97 13.52 -11.40
CA PHE A 132 -10.41 14.69 -10.64
C PHE A 132 -9.34 15.80 -10.48
N LEU A 133 -8.10 15.55 -10.90
CA LEU A 133 -6.96 16.47 -10.89
C LEU A 133 -6.42 16.65 -12.30
N ASN A 134 -6.15 17.89 -12.72
CA ASN A 134 -5.47 18.15 -13.99
C ASN A 134 -3.96 17.83 -13.91
N THR A 135 -3.62 16.55 -13.92
CA THR A 135 -2.25 16.06 -13.67
C THR A 135 -1.23 16.70 -14.60
N SER A 136 -1.55 16.91 -15.88
CA SER A 136 -0.64 17.57 -16.83
C SER A 136 -0.29 19.01 -16.45
N ARG A 137 -1.26 19.82 -16.01
CA ARG A 137 -1.01 21.19 -15.55
C ARG A 137 -0.33 21.23 -14.18
N TYR A 138 -0.69 20.31 -13.30
CA TYR A 138 -0.20 20.26 -11.93
C TYR A 138 1.16 19.57 -11.78
N GLN A 139 1.65 18.87 -12.79
CA GLN A 139 2.95 18.21 -12.72
C GLN A 139 4.08 19.21 -12.43
N LEU A 140 4.92 18.87 -11.46
CA LEU A 140 6.15 19.58 -11.19
C LEU A 140 7.13 19.31 -12.34
N SER A 141 7.52 20.37 -13.05
CA SER A 141 8.58 20.30 -14.06
C SER A 141 9.91 20.69 -13.41
N PRO A 142 11.00 19.95 -13.64
CA PRO A 142 12.33 20.31 -13.13
C PRO A 142 12.94 21.53 -13.84
N GLU A 143 12.42 21.93 -15.01
CA GLU A 143 13.13 22.84 -15.92
C GLU A 143 12.79 24.33 -15.77
N GLU A 144 11.75 24.69 -15.00
CA GLU A 144 11.33 26.10 -14.89
C GLU A 144 11.21 26.58 -13.43
N PRO A 145 12.06 27.53 -13.00
CA PRO A 145 11.86 28.18 -11.71
C PRO A 145 10.52 28.92 -11.73
N ASN A 146 9.59 28.48 -10.87
CA ASN A 146 8.29 29.11 -10.72
C ASN A 146 8.26 29.94 -9.43
N PRO A 147 8.38 31.28 -9.52
CA PRO A 147 8.43 32.15 -8.34
C PRO A 147 7.10 32.17 -7.56
N ASP A 148 6.00 31.80 -8.20
CA ASP A 148 4.67 31.73 -7.56
C ASP A 148 4.42 30.39 -6.85
N LEU A 149 5.34 29.42 -6.97
CA LEU A 149 5.21 28.11 -6.36
C LEU A 149 5.32 28.21 -4.84
N LYS A 150 4.29 27.73 -4.15
CA LYS A 150 4.21 27.76 -2.68
C LYS A 150 4.24 26.37 -2.08
N ALA A 151 3.69 25.37 -2.79
CA ALA A 151 3.59 24.02 -2.27
C ALA A 151 3.87 22.93 -3.30
N ILE A 152 4.49 21.86 -2.82
CA ILE A 152 4.74 20.63 -3.57
C ILE A 152 4.01 19.49 -2.86
N VAL A 153 3.14 18.80 -3.59
CA VAL A 153 2.41 17.63 -3.10
C VAL A 153 3.00 16.38 -3.74
N ILE A 154 3.67 15.57 -2.93
CA ILE A 154 4.21 14.28 -3.34
C ILE A 154 3.09 13.24 -3.21
N VAL A 155 2.87 12.43 -4.24
CA VAL A 155 1.88 11.33 -4.22
C VAL A 155 2.56 9.99 -4.41
N ASP A 156 2.00 8.95 -3.83
CA ASP A 156 2.58 7.60 -3.84
C ASP A 156 1.54 6.59 -3.42
N ASP A 157 1.67 5.32 -3.74
CA ASP A 157 0.67 4.35 -3.33
C ASP A 157 0.86 3.86 -1.88
N VAL A 158 2.10 3.67 -1.44
CA VAL A 158 2.36 3.08 -0.13
C VAL A 158 3.65 3.60 0.50
N LEU A 159 3.51 4.21 1.67
CA LEU A 159 4.62 4.42 2.58
C LEU A 159 4.76 3.18 3.48
N GLY A 160 5.58 2.22 3.05
CA GLY A 160 5.89 0.99 3.78
C GLY A 160 6.88 1.22 4.93
N SER A 161 8.11 0.71 4.79
CA SER A 161 9.20 0.94 5.76
C SER A 161 9.73 2.38 5.75
N GLY A 162 9.50 3.12 4.66
CA GLY A 162 10.02 4.47 4.45
C GLY A 162 11.33 4.57 3.67
N GLU A 163 12.07 3.46 3.50
CA GLU A 163 13.35 3.46 2.78
C GLU A 163 13.25 4.01 1.35
N GLN A 164 12.30 3.50 0.56
CA GLN A 164 12.08 3.96 -0.82
C GLN A 164 11.78 5.46 -0.88
N PHE A 165 11.04 5.99 0.09
CA PHE A 165 10.78 7.43 0.18
C PHE A 165 12.04 8.21 0.57
N LEU A 166 12.90 7.67 1.43
CA LEU A 166 14.17 8.31 1.79
C LEU A 166 15.12 8.39 0.58
N ASP A 167 15.17 7.34 -0.25
CA ASP A 167 15.94 7.33 -1.48
C ASP A 167 15.41 8.38 -2.46
N PHE A 168 14.08 8.42 -2.67
CA PHE A 168 13.42 9.47 -3.45
C PHE A 168 13.70 10.86 -2.90
N ALA A 169 13.60 11.05 -1.58
CA ALA A 169 13.82 12.34 -0.94
C ALA A 169 15.25 12.84 -1.12
N HIS A 170 16.23 11.94 -1.17
CA HIS A 170 17.61 12.28 -1.48
C HIS A 170 17.76 12.74 -2.93
N GLU A 171 17.26 11.97 -3.91
CA GLU A 171 17.31 12.31 -5.33
C GLU A 171 16.53 13.59 -5.66
N PHE A 172 15.37 13.78 -5.02
CA PHE A 172 14.52 14.96 -5.15
C PHE A 172 15.07 16.19 -4.42
N GLN A 173 16.18 16.05 -3.68
CA GLN A 173 16.78 17.11 -2.86
C GLN A 173 15.75 17.72 -1.89
N LEU A 174 14.96 16.86 -1.24
CA LEU A 174 13.81 17.24 -0.42
C LEU A 174 14.16 18.28 0.65
N GLN A 175 15.35 18.20 1.26
CA GLN A 175 15.79 19.15 2.28
C GLN A 175 15.87 20.60 1.75
N GLU A 176 16.35 20.78 0.52
CA GLU A 176 16.39 22.09 -0.14
C GLU A 176 14.96 22.56 -0.45
N LYS A 177 14.10 21.67 -0.94
CA LYS A 177 12.70 22.00 -1.25
C LYS A 177 11.93 22.40 0.01
N LEU A 178 12.14 21.70 1.13
CA LEU A 178 11.53 22.03 2.43
C LEU A 178 11.95 23.41 2.96
N SER A 179 13.08 23.95 2.53
CA SER A 179 13.53 25.28 2.92
C SER A 179 12.82 26.40 2.14
N ASN A 180 12.26 26.07 0.97
CA ASN A 180 11.70 27.05 0.04
C ASN A 180 10.17 26.92 -0.15
N TYR A 181 9.62 25.72 0.10
CA TYR A 181 8.24 25.39 -0.20
C TYR A 181 7.60 24.61 0.94
N GLN A 182 6.27 24.70 1.02
CA GLN A 182 5.51 23.73 1.81
C GLN A 182 5.48 22.39 1.06
N VAL A 183 6.23 21.40 1.55
CA VAL A 183 6.18 20.05 0.97
C VAL A 183 5.24 19.17 1.78
N ILE A 184 4.38 18.44 1.08
CA ILE A 184 3.33 17.60 1.66
C ILE A 184 3.40 16.24 0.98
N TYR A 185 3.57 15.16 1.74
CA TYR A 185 3.58 13.80 1.24
C TYR A 185 2.24 13.11 1.48
N CYS A 186 1.58 12.71 0.40
CA CYS A 186 0.23 12.15 0.37
C CYS A 186 0.23 10.72 -0.19
N PRO A 187 0.75 9.73 0.55
CA PRO A 187 0.64 8.34 0.14
C PRO A 187 -0.82 7.86 0.24
N LEU A 188 -1.26 6.93 -0.62
CA LEU A 188 -2.58 6.32 -0.49
C LEU A 188 -2.67 5.55 0.83
N MET A 189 -1.65 4.76 1.15
CA MET A 189 -1.57 4.03 2.42
C MET A 189 -0.23 4.33 3.11
N ALA A 190 -0.21 4.44 4.43
CA ALA A 190 1.05 4.59 5.16
C ALA A 190 1.08 3.76 6.42
N CYS A 191 2.14 2.96 6.58
CA CYS A 191 2.43 2.23 7.80
C CYS A 191 2.99 3.16 8.88
N GLU A 192 2.60 2.91 10.12
CA GLU A 192 3.03 3.67 11.30
C GLU A 192 4.57 3.77 11.42
N ASP A 193 5.27 2.67 11.17
CA ASP A 193 6.74 2.60 11.22
C ASP A 193 7.38 3.51 10.15
N GLY A 194 6.84 3.51 8.92
CA GLY A 194 7.31 4.36 7.84
C GLY A 194 7.05 5.84 8.09
N ILE A 195 5.88 6.19 8.62
CA ILE A 195 5.56 7.56 9.05
C ILE A 195 6.56 8.02 10.12
N THR A 196 6.83 7.17 11.10
CA THR A 196 7.76 7.47 12.19
C THR A 196 9.17 7.72 11.66
N LEU A 197 9.68 6.84 10.80
CA LEU A 197 11.01 6.96 10.20
C LEU A 197 11.14 8.27 9.40
N VAL A 198 10.17 8.57 8.53
CA VAL A 198 10.23 9.77 7.68
C VAL A 198 10.10 11.05 8.52
N ASN A 199 9.22 11.09 9.52
CA ASN A 199 9.08 12.25 10.41
C ASN A 199 10.34 12.51 11.25
N GLN A 200 11.06 11.46 11.67
CA GLN A 200 12.34 11.61 12.37
C GLN A 200 13.39 12.28 11.48
N LYS A 201 13.40 11.97 10.18
CA LYS A 201 14.35 12.52 9.21
C LYS A 201 13.96 13.93 8.74
N PHE A 202 12.67 14.18 8.50
CA PHE A 202 12.16 15.39 7.87
C PHE A 202 11.02 16.01 8.70
N GLN A 203 11.36 16.68 9.81
CA GLN A 203 10.37 17.23 10.75
C GLN A 203 9.42 18.28 10.13
N ASN A 204 9.85 18.96 9.06
CA ASN A 204 9.06 19.97 8.36
C ASN A 204 8.20 19.38 7.22
N LEU A 205 8.36 18.09 6.90
CA LEU A 205 7.53 17.42 5.91
C LEU A 205 6.17 17.10 6.54
N LYS A 206 5.09 17.52 5.89
CA LYS A 206 3.76 17.10 6.32
C LYS A 206 3.36 15.81 5.62
N ILE A 207 3.24 14.71 6.37
CA ILE A 207 2.67 13.45 5.85
C ILE A 207 1.16 13.44 6.09
N LEU A 208 0.39 13.17 5.03
CA LEU A 208 -1.07 13.06 5.02
C LEU A 208 -1.48 11.79 4.25
N PRO A 209 -1.45 10.62 4.89
CA PRO A 209 -1.88 9.40 4.22
C PRO A 209 -3.39 9.42 4.00
N ALA A 210 -3.86 8.91 2.86
CA ALA A 210 -5.29 8.67 2.71
C ALA A 210 -5.75 7.56 3.67
N GLU A 211 -4.89 6.59 3.98
CA GLU A 211 -5.18 5.53 4.95
C GLU A 211 -3.99 5.25 5.84
N HIS A 212 -4.22 5.26 7.16
CA HIS A 212 -3.22 4.90 8.15
C HIS A 212 -3.29 3.41 8.47
N ILE A 213 -2.16 2.72 8.39
CA ILE A 213 -2.02 1.29 8.66
C ILE A 213 -1.24 1.09 9.96
N PRO A 214 -1.94 0.81 11.08
CA PRO A 214 -1.26 0.57 12.34
C PRO A 214 -0.51 -0.75 12.31
N SER A 215 0.57 -0.85 13.07
CA SER A 215 1.41 -2.07 13.12
C SER A 215 0.65 -3.31 13.64
N SER A 216 -0.49 -3.10 14.32
CA SER A 216 -1.43 -4.17 14.71
C SER A 216 -2.07 -4.89 13.52
N THR A 217 -1.98 -4.34 12.31
CA THR A 217 -2.54 -4.95 11.09
C THR A 217 -1.64 -6.03 10.49
N HIS A 218 -0.34 -6.04 10.82
CA HIS A 218 0.61 -7.01 10.26
C HIS A 218 0.19 -8.45 10.60
N LEU A 219 0.52 -9.41 9.74
CA LEU A 219 0.12 -10.81 9.93
C LEU A 219 0.62 -11.37 11.28
N PHE A 220 1.82 -10.98 11.68
CA PHE A 220 2.45 -11.42 12.92
C PHE A 220 2.37 -10.35 14.02
N SER A 221 1.37 -9.49 14.00
CA SER A 221 1.03 -8.68 15.18
C SER A 221 0.44 -9.58 16.26
N GLU A 222 0.76 -9.32 17.53
CA GLU A 222 0.19 -10.06 18.67
C GLU A 222 -0.99 -9.27 19.25
N PRO A 223 -2.24 -9.59 18.89
CA PRO A 223 -3.39 -9.01 19.59
C PRO A 223 -3.52 -9.58 21.01
N LEU A 224 -3.05 -10.82 21.22
CA LEU A 224 -3.04 -11.51 22.51
C LEU A 224 -1.67 -12.17 22.69
N LEU A 225 -1.09 -11.98 23.87
CA LEU A 225 0.25 -12.46 24.22
C LEU A 225 0.37 -13.98 24.00
N GLY A 226 1.36 -14.39 23.21
CA GLY A 226 1.67 -15.81 22.97
C GLY A 226 0.75 -16.54 21.99
N SER A 227 -0.19 -15.84 21.34
CA SER A 227 -1.10 -16.42 20.34
C SER A 227 -0.78 -15.94 18.91
N PHE A 228 -1.28 -16.66 17.91
CA PHE A 228 -1.27 -16.20 16.51
C PHE A 228 -2.66 -15.73 16.12
N LYS A 229 -2.88 -14.41 16.11
CA LYS A 229 -4.19 -13.79 15.85
C LYS A 229 -5.27 -14.32 16.82
N LYS A 230 -6.20 -15.14 16.33
CA LYS A 230 -7.28 -15.78 17.12
C LYS A 230 -6.99 -17.25 17.41
N ASP A 231 -5.86 -17.78 16.94
CA ASP A 231 -5.41 -19.14 17.19
C ASP A 231 -4.70 -19.22 18.54
N LEU A 232 -5.33 -19.91 19.49
CA LEU A 232 -4.80 -20.12 20.84
C LEU A 232 -3.87 -21.34 20.94
N LEU A 233 -3.81 -22.19 19.90
CA LEU A 233 -2.98 -23.39 19.86
C LEU A 233 -1.57 -23.09 19.34
N ASN A 234 -1.47 -22.15 18.41
CA ASN A 234 -0.21 -21.76 17.78
C ASN A 234 0.21 -20.36 18.24
N SER A 235 1.49 -20.20 18.56
CA SER A 235 2.07 -18.89 18.79
C SER A 235 2.41 -18.20 17.46
N LYS A 236 2.62 -16.88 17.50
CA LYS A 236 3.23 -16.12 16.40
C LYS A 236 4.53 -16.76 15.90
N ALA A 237 5.39 -17.20 16.83
CA ALA A 237 6.68 -17.81 16.49
C ALA A 237 6.48 -19.12 15.72
N ASP A 238 5.51 -19.94 16.13
CA ASP A 238 5.16 -21.17 15.41
C ASP A 238 4.70 -20.90 13.98
N ALA A 239 3.84 -19.89 13.80
CA ALA A 239 3.31 -19.51 12.50
C ALA A 239 4.41 -18.93 11.58
N LYS A 240 5.27 -18.04 12.10
CA LYS A 240 6.40 -17.48 11.35
C LYS A 240 7.40 -18.56 10.94
N ALA A 241 7.80 -19.42 11.88
CA ALA A 241 8.71 -20.53 11.58
C ALA A 241 8.11 -21.50 10.55
N PHE A 242 6.81 -21.75 10.61
CA PHE A 242 6.14 -22.59 9.62
C PHE A 242 6.06 -21.93 8.24
N LEU A 243 5.82 -20.61 8.18
CA LEU A 243 5.89 -19.86 6.92
C LEU A 243 7.30 -19.93 6.30
N GLU A 244 8.36 -19.85 7.11
CA GLU A 244 9.74 -20.00 6.63
C GLU A 244 10.07 -21.44 6.18
N GLN A 245 9.49 -22.46 6.79
CA GLN A 245 9.57 -23.83 6.26
C GLN A 245 8.92 -23.92 4.88
N MET A 246 7.78 -23.25 4.67
CA MET A 246 7.14 -23.15 3.35
C MET A 246 8.05 -22.43 2.34
N LYS A 247 8.86 -21.44 2.75
CA LYS A 247 9.88 -20.82 1.86
C LYS A 247 10.85 -21.86 1.35
N THR A 248 11.44 -22.62 2.26
CA THR A 248 12.44 -23.65 1.95
C THR A 248 11.88 -24.69 0.97
N LYS A 249 10.61 -25.03 1.14
CA LYS A 249 9.89 -25.96 0.24
C LYS A 249 9.58 -25.34 -1.11
N TYR A 250 8.91 -24.19 -1.14
CA TYR A 250 8.28 -23.69 -2.36
C TYR A 250 9.16 -22.73 -3.16
N ALA A 251 9.99 -21.92 -2.52
CA ALA A 251 10.77 -20.86 -3.17
C ALA A 251 12.02 -20.46 -2.34
N PRO A 252 13.01 -21.35 -2.16
CA PRO A 252 14.16 -21.14 -1.28
C PRO A 252 14.99 -19.89 -1.62
N ARG A 253 14.99 -19.47 -2.89
CA ARG A 253 15.73 -18.30 -3.39
C ARG A 253 14.91 -17.02 -3.48
N MET A 254 13.68 -17.02 -2.98
CA MET A 254 12.81 -15.85 -3.07
C MET A 254 13.11 -14.84 -1.96
N ASP A 255 13.36 -13.61 -2.35
CA ASP A 255 13.50 -12.48 -1.43
C ASP A 255 12.14 -12.03 -0.89
N ASP A 256 12.16 -11.21 0.17
CA ASP A 256 10.96 -10.62 0.77
C ASP A 256 9.86 -11.66 1.11
N TRP A 257 10.25 -12.87 1.53
CA TRP A 257 9.30 -13.95 1.79
C TRP A 257 8.23 -13.58 2.83
N LEU A 258 8.64 -12.85 3.86
CA LEU A 258 7.76 -12.29 4.89
C LEU A 258 7.35 -10.84 4.58
N GLY A 259 7.56 -10.38 3.35
CA GLY A 259 7.55 -8.98 2.96
C GLY A 259 8.88 -8.29 3.24
N ARG A 260 9.13 -7.19 2.53
CA ARG A 260 10.32 -6.34 2.68
C ARG A 260 10.45 -5.91 4.14
N ASN A 261 11.64 -6.07 4.69
CA ASN A 261 11.96 -5.82 6.10
C ASN A 261 11.03 -6.58 7.08
N ASP A 262 10.58 -7.77 6.71
CA ASP A 262 9.68 -8.62 7.48
C ASP A 262 8.31 -7.98 7.81
N ALA A 263 7.89 -6.96 7.06
CA ALA A 263 6.66 -6.20 7.33
C ALA A 263 5.41 -7.08 7.46
N SER A 264 5.35 -8.19 6.70
CA SER A 264 4.27 -9.18 6.75
C SER A 264 2.88 -8.55 6.58
N LEU A 265 2.80 -7.50 5.76
CA LEU A 265 1.57 -6.76 5.51
C LEU A 265 0.84 -7.42 4.34
N CYS A 266 -0.25 -8.13 4.60
CA CYS A 266 -1.04 -8.76 3.54
C CYS A 266 -1.80 -7.69 2.75
N LEU A 267 -1.22 -7.17 1.68
CA LEU A 267 -1.73 -6.05 0.89
C LEU A 267 -1.72 -6.43 -0.59
N ALA A 268 -2.78 -6.07 -1.31
CA ALA A 268 -2.84 -6.21 -2.75
C ALA A 268 -3.56 -5.01 -3.36
N PHE A 269 -2.93 -4.40 -4.36
CA PHE A 269 -3.61 -3.44 -5.23
C PHE A 269 -4.09 -4.14 -6.49
N GLN A 270 -5.12 -3.58 -7.12
CA GLN A 270 -5.56 -4.03 -8.45
C GLN A 270 -4.43 -3.99 -9.49
N TRP A 271 -3.49 -3.04 -9.34
CA TRP A 271 -2.33 -2.86 -10.20
C TRP A 271 -1.07 -3.59 -9.71
N GLY A 272 -1.18 -4.46 -8.71
CA GLY A 272 -0.09 -5.33 -8.27
C GLY A 272 0.05 -5.45 -6.76
N CYS A 273 0.69 -6.54 -6.34
CA CYS A 273 1.04 -6.77 -4.95
C CYS A 273 2.40 -6.12 -4.62
N PRO A 274 2.46 -5.24 -3.60
CA PRO A 274 3.70 -4.59 -3.19
C PRO A 274 4.61 -5.57 -2.45
N ASN A 275 5.92 -5.30 -2.43
CA ASN A 275 6.88 -6.19 -1.78
C ASN A 275 6.84 -6.14 -0.25
N GLN A 276 6.12 -5.19 0.36
CA GLN A 276 5.81 -5.24 1.80
C GLN A 276 4.91 -6.43 2.16
N SER A 277 4.28 -7.07 1.16
CA SER A 277 3.47 -8.27 1.34
C SER A 277 4.28 -9.55 1.29
N PRO A 278 3.88 -10.61 2.02
CA PRO A 278 4.52 -11.90 1.93
C PRO A 278 4.61 -12.40 0.50
N ALA A 279 5.81 -12.80 0.06
CA ALA A 279 6.06 -13.19 -1.32
C ALA A 279 5.20 -14.36 -1.81
N LEU A 280 4.72 -15.19 -0.89
CA LEU A 280 3.76 -16.27 -1.16
C LEU A 280 2.47 -15.77 -1.84
N LEU A 281 2.08 -14.51 -1.64
CA LEU A 281 0.91 -13.89 -2.28
C LEU A 281 1.15 -13.52 -3.76
N TYR A 282 2.40 -13.33 -4.18
CA TYR A 282 2.71 -12.88 -5.54
C TYR A 282 3.70 -13.75 -6.32
N MET A 283 4.24 -14.79 -5.71
CA MET A 283 5.09 -15.76 -6.40
C MET A 283 4.34 -16.39 -7.58
N ASN A 284 5.01 -16.49 -8.72
CA ASN A 284 4.45 -17.03 -9.97
C ASN A 284 5.02 -18.40 -10.36
N ARG A 285 5.97 -18.92 -9.57
CA ARG A 285 6.63 -20.20 -9.79
C ARG A 285 7.05 -20.79 -8.46
N SER A 286 7.05 -22.11 -8.36
CA SER A 286 7.62 -22.84 -7.23
C SER A 286 8.68 -23.83 -7.72
N ASP A 287 9.75 -23.99 -6.93
CA ASP A 287 10.78 -25.01 -7.18
C ASP A 287 10.26 -26.43 -6.90
N TYR A 288 9.18 -26.55 -6.11
CA TYR A 288 8.55 -27.82 -5.74
C TYR A 288 7.33 -28.16 -6.62
N ARG A 289 6.54 -27.16 -7.03
CA ARG A 289 5.31 -27.36 -7.84
C ARG A 289 5.38 -26.60 -9.17
N HIS A 290 5.42 -27.35 -10.27
CA HIS A 290 5.58 -26.78 -11.62
C HIS A 290 4.42 -25.87 -12.08
N ASN A 291 3.18 -26.15 -11.66
CA ASN A 291 1.99 -25.40 -12.05
C ASN A 291 1.48 -24.55 -10.88
N TRP A 292 2.32 -23.63 -10.38
CA TRP A 292 1.92 -22.74 -9.31
C TRP A 292 0.86 -21.75 -9.78
N ASN A 293 -0.32 -21.78 -9.18
CA ASN A 293 -1.37 -20.79 -9.44
C ASN A 293 -1.02 -19.50 -8.69
N GLN A 294 -0.51 -18.48 -9.40
CA GLN A 294 -0.25 -17.17 -8.80
C GLN A 294 -1.54 -16.55 -8.28
N LEU A 295 -1.51 -15.96 -7.07
CA LEU A 295 -2.65 -15.21 -6.55
C LEU A 295 -2.66 -13.79 -7.10
N PHE A 296 -1.65 -12.99 -6.82
CA PHE A 296 -1.54 -11.64 -7.36
C PHE A 296 -0.30 -11.50 -8.24
N GLN A 297 -0.38 -10.65 -9.26
CA GLN A 297 0.82 -10.24 -9.96
C GLN A 297 1.70 -9.46 -8.99
N ARG A 298 3.01 -9.77 -8.98
CA ARG A 298 3.97 -8.87 -8.34
C ARG A 298 3.83 -7.54 -9.07
N ARG A 299 3.71 -6.46 -8.31
CA ARG A 299 3.84 -5.13 -8.89
C ARG A 299 5.11 -5.11 -9.74
N SER A 300 4.98 -4.69 -11.01
CA SER A 300 6.12 -4.46 -11.87
C SER A 300 7.10 -3.59 -11.10
N MET A 301 8.27 -4.15 -10.84
CA MET A 301 9.48 -3.36 -10.65
C MET A 301 9.64 -2.66 -12.00
#